data_AF-A0A9P4WGF1-F1
#
_entry.id   AF-A0A9P4WGF1-F1
#
_cell.length_a   1.000
_cell.length_b   1.000
_cell.length_c   1.000
_cell.angle_alpha   90.00
_cell.angle_beta   90.00
_cell.angle_gamma   90.00
#
_symmetry.space_group_name_H-M   'P 1'
#
loop_
_entity.id
_entity.type
_entity.pdbx_description
1 polymer ?
#
loop_
_entity_poly.entity_id
_entity_poly.type
_entity_poly.pdbx_seq_one_letter_code
_entity_poly.pdbx_strand_id
1 'polypeptide(L)'
;MPGLASRMGAGDFEMSEDCLFLNVQSPANALNLPVLVWIHGGGYGAGIVSVQYRLGPFGFLASEEVARRGVANAGLLNQFFALQWVQAYINRFGGNVSMVTISGESARGGLVMLKGMAYGGSLGVALFHSAIAASPYLPRQYAYDVLSPTQTYQAFADHARCRIDSASQSLFDCLVSKDTATLQNASATVTAIKPYGAWASCRSQMGGGVNGRNLLVGNNANEGPLFTPPNITTEPSLRTWLHRTLPEFSDEDVDRALRYYPGSNASSCPQSYQIATNGIVGPSALDQSSLATGQQQHANVWPRFSDHLHACLLARVQNIYAELTFVCPSYWLAEAYSSQGRTAYKYQFSALPGTHASDLHAYFGPLGSVPYLGADLQRPL
;
A
#
# COMPACT_ATOMS: atom_id res chain seq x y z
N MET A 1 25.36 2.28 23.69
CA MET A 1 25.35 3.74 23.85
C MET A 1 24.09 4.27 23.16
N PRO A 2 23.16 4.91 23.87
CA PRO A 2 21.97 5.50 23.27
C PRO A 2 22.34 6.86 22.68
N GLY A 3 22.05 7.10 21.40
CA GLY A 3 22.36 8.39 20.78
C GLY A 3 22.49 8.35 19.27
N LEU A 4 21.38 8.10 18.56
CA LEU A 4 21.26 8.44 17.14
C LEU A 4 19.79 8.64 16.72
N ALA A 5 18.98 9.18 17.64
CA ALA A 5 17.58 9.56 17.41
C ALA A 5 17.36 11.08 17.50
N SER A 6 18.39 11.90 17.31
CA SER A 6 18.20 13.36 17.19
C SER A 6 19.11 13.92 16.11
N ARG A 7 18.53 14.29 14.97
CA ARG A 7 18.96 15.36 14.04
C ARG A 7 18.34 15.17 12.64
N MET A 8 17.02 15.11 12.58
CA MET A 8 16.23 15.87 11.62
C MET A 8 15.10 16.45 12.47
N GLY A 9 14.85 17.76 12.38
CA GLY A 9 13.86 18.45 13.22
C GLY A 9 12.48 17.87 13.00
N ALA A 10 12.13 16.84 13.78
CA ALA A 10 10.78 16.62 14.22
C ALA A 10 10.50 17.76 15.16
N GLY A 11 9.51 18.57 14.86
CA GLY A 11 8.81 19.17 15.96
C GLY A 11 7.42 18.58 16.07
N ASP A 12 6.77 19.07 17.11
CA ASP A 12 5.43 18.93 17.64
C ASP A 12 4.29 19.05 16.60
N PHE A 13 4.24 18.12 15.64
CA PHE A 13 3.00 17.81 14.94
C PHE A 13 1.97 17.22 15.93
N GLU A 14 0.83 17.88 16.12
CA GLU A 14 -0.29 17.35 16.91
C GLU A 14 -0.91 16.12 16.19
N MET A 15 -0.68 14.92 16.73
CA MET A 15 -1.37 13.69 16.31
C MET A 15 -2.56 13.42 17.25
N SER A 16 -3.75 13.20 16.69
CA SER A 16 -4.98 12.97 17.45
C SER A 16 -5.77 11.78 16.88
N GLU A 17 -6.56 11.10 17.71
CA GLU A 17 -7.58 10.15 17.25
C GLU A 17 -8.76 10.86 16.56
N ASP A 18 -9.01 12.13 16.94
CA ASP A 18 -9.87 13.02 16.17
C ASP A 18 -9.13 13.48 14.92
N CYS A 19 -9.21 12.65 13.87
CA CYS A 19 -8.42 12.81 12.65
C CYS A 19 -9.24 12.72 11.36
N LEU A 20 -10.58 12.60 11.43
CA LEU A 20 -11.43 12.40 10.26
C LEU A 20 -11.74 13.70 9.52
N PHE A 21 -10.68 14.36 9.06
CA PHE A 21 -10.75 15.60 8.29
C PHE A 21 -10.56 15.34 6.78
N LEU A 22 -11.01 16.28 5.98
CA LEU A 22 -10.66 16.36 4.57
C LEU A 22 -10.38 17.82 4.20
N ASN A 23 -9.51 18.02 3.22
CA ASN A 23 -9.27 19.34 2.65
C ASN A 23 -9.95 19.44 1.29
N VAL A 24 -10.42 20.63 0.93
CA VAL A 24 -10.85 20.94 -0.43
C VAL A 24 -10.04 22.12 -0.94
N GLN A 25 -9.41 21.95 -2.09
CA GLN A 25 -8.74 23.03 -2.79
C GLN A 25 -9.45 23.25 -4.12
N SER A 26 -9.83 24.50 -4.39
CA SER A 26 -10.61 24.86 -5.57
C SER A 26 -10.24 26.27 -6.02
N PRO A 27 -10.18 26.56 -7.33
CA PRO A 27 -10.01 27.91 -7.84
C PRO A 27 -11.10 28.86 -7.34
N ALA A 28 -10.77 30.15 -7.25
CA ALA A 28 -11.79 31.18 -7.04
C ALA A 28 -12.84 31.12 -8.16
N ASN A 29 -14.12 31.23 -7.81
CA ASN A 29 -15.25 31.15 -8.74
C ASN A 29 -15.35 29.82 -9.51
N ALA A 30 -14.85 28.73 -8.96
CA ALA A 30 -15.00 27.39 -9.53
C ALA A 30 -16.48 27.03 -9.73
N LEU A 31 -16.81 26.54 -10.92
CA LEU A 31 -18.15 26.10 -11.29
C LEU A 31 -18.06 24.82 -12.12
N ASN A 32 -18.75 23.78 -11.67
CA ASN A 32 -18.92 22.51 -12.37
C ASN A 32 -17.60 21.83 -12.83
N LEU A 33 -16.55 21.90 -12.02
CA LEU A 33 -15.22 21.38 -12.33
C LEU A 33 -15.12 19.87 -12.06
N PRO A 34 -14.30 19.11 -12.82
CA PRO A 34 -13.89 17.76 -12.43
C PRO A 34 -13.27 17.74 -11.04
N VAL A 35 -13.52 16.68 -10.28
CA VAL A 35 -13.05 16.55 -8.90
C VAL A 35 -12.02 15.43 -8.84
N LEU A 36 -10.81 15.75 -8.38
CA LEU A 36 -9.81 14.75 -8.01
C LEU A 36 -9.88 14.55 -6.48
N VAL A 37 -9.96 13.30 -6.06
CA VAL A 37 -9.87 12.88 -4.65
C VAL A 37 -8.62 12.04 -4.48
N TRP A 38 -7.68 12.51 -3.67
CA TRP A 38 -6.44 11.83 -3.33
C TRP A 38 -6.62 11.16 -1.99
N ILE A 39 -6.58 9.84 -2.01
CA ILE A 39 -6.49 9.07 -0.80
C ILE A 39 -5.05 9.27 -0.32
N HIS A 40 -4.80 10.09 0.70
CA HIS A 40 -3.42 10.31 1.17
C HIS A 40 -2.92 9.07 1.93
N GLY A 41 -1.62 9.05 2.17
CA GLY A 41 -0.96 8.04 2.98
C GLY A 41 0.21 8.75 3.61
N GLY A 42 0.19 8.96 4.92
CA GLY A 42 1.30 9.47 5.75
C GLY A 42 2.08 10.73 5.32
N GLY A 43 1.75 11.39 4.20
CA GLY A 43 2.52 12.48 3.61
C GLY A 43 1.78 13.11 2.42
N TYR A 44 1.88 14.44 2.33
CA TYR A 44 0.92 15.38 1.76
C TYR A 44 1.13 15.72 0.27
N GLY A 45 0.03 16.04 -0.43
CA GLY A 45 -0.05 16.39 -1.86
C GLY A 45 -1.30 17.24 -2.17
N ALA A 46 -1.21 18.28 -3.02
CA ALA A 46 -2.26 19.31 -3.14
C ALA A 46 -2.74 19.59 -4.59
N GLY A 47 -3.87 20.29 -4.69
CA GLY A 47 -4.81 20.38 -5.83
C GLY A 47 -6.02 19.45 -5.71
N ILE A 48 -6.30 18.94 -4.50
CA ILE A 48 -6.97 17.64 -4.37
C ILE A 48 -7.81 17.54 -3.10
N VAL A 49 -8.95 16.84 -3.16
CA VAL A 49 -9.61 16.40 -1.92
C VAL A 49 -8.74 15.34 -1.26
N SER A 50 -8.01 15.71 -0.19
CA SER A 50 -7.21 14.77 0.60
C SER A 50 -8.05 14.26 1.77
N VAL A 51 -8.28 12.94 1.85
CA VAL A 51 -9.18 12.33 2.83
C VAL A 51 -8.42 11.63 3.95
N GLN A 52 -8.50 12.13 5.17
CA GLN A 52 -7.97 11.43 6.34
C GLN A 52 -8.80 10.20 6.71
N TYR A 53 -8.12 9.12 7.06
CA TYR A 53 -8.75 7.89 7.56
C TYR A 53 -7.87 7.22 8.60
N ARG A 54 -8.49 6.42 9.47
CA ARG A 54 -7.78 5.70 10.52
C ARG A 54 -6.80 4.67 9.92
N LEU A 55 -5.60 4.60 10.48
CA LEU A 55 -4.51 3.70 10.08
C LEU A 55 -4.16 2.71 11.21
N GLY A 56 -3.31 1.73 10.90
CA GLY A 56 -2.83 0.73 11.87
C GLY A 56 -3.98 0.05 12.63
N PRO A 57 -3.85 -0.23 13.94
CA PRO A 57 -4.92 -0.84 14.72
C PRO A 57 -6.17 0.06 14.82
N PHE A 58 -6.03 1.39 14.83
CA PHE A 58 -7.20 2.28 14.92
C PHE A 58 -8.16 2.13 13.72
N GLY A 59 -7.64 1.79 12.54
CA GLY A 59 -8.45 1.63 11.32
C GLY A 59 -8.62 0.20 10.85
N PHE A 60 -7.68 -0.68 11.18
CA PHE A 60 -7.57 -2.00 10.57
C PHE A 60 -7.36 -3.10 11.61
N LEU A 61 -7.60 -2.88 12.91
CA LEU A 61 -7.61 -3.99 13.86
C LEU A 61 -8.63 -5.05 13.44
N ALA A 62 -8.24 -6.32 13.51
CA ALA A 62 -9.03 -7.42 12.98
C ALA A 62 -8.95 -8.64 13.90
N SER A 63 -10.11 -9.08 14.36
CA SER A 63 -10.36 -10.34 15.08
C SER A 63 -11.86 -10.63 15.05
N GLU A 64 -12.26 -11.85 15.44
CA GLU A 64 -13.68 -12.17 15.63
C GLU A 64 -14.34 -11.24 16.68
N GLU A 65 -13.60 -10.88 17.73
CA GLU A 65 -14.10 -9.99 18.77
C GLU A 65 -14.35 -8.57 18.24
N VAL A 66 -13.43 -8.05 17.40
CA VAL A 66 -13.61 -6.76 16.72
C VAL A 66 -14.80 -6.79 15.78
N ALA A 67 -15.01 -7.89 15.03
CA ALA A 67 -16.17 -8.03 14.15
C ALA A 67 -17.51 -8.07 14.92
N ARG A 68 -17.52 -8.65 16.12
CA ARG A 68 -18.73 -8.78 16.96
C ARG A 68 -19.05 -7.52 17.77
N ARG A 69 -18.04 -6.83 18.29
CA ARG A 69 -18.20 -5.71 19.24
C ARG A 69 -17.87 -4.34 18.65
N GLY A 70 -17.13 -4.30 17.55
CA GLY A 70 -16.68 -3.09 16.90
C GLY A 70 -17.00 -3.12 15.40
N VAL A 71 -16.06 -2.59 14.61
CA VAL A 71 -16.19 -2.48 13.16
C VAL A 71 -14.87 -2.88 12.52
N ALA A 72 -14.84 -4.01 11.82
CA ALA A 72 -13.69 -4.40 11.02
C ALA A 72 -13.51 -3.45 9.82
N ASN A 73 -12.25 -3.21 9.42
CA ASN A 73 -11.90 -2.31 8.32
C ASN A 73 -12.48 -0.89 8.46
N ALA A 74 -12.52 -0.38 9.69
CA ALA A 74 -13.01 0.96 10.00
C ALA A 74 -12.35 2.04 9.11
N GLY A 75 -11.06 1.91 8.81
CA GLY A 75 -10.32 2.80 7.91
C GLY A 75 -10.83 2.80 6.46
N LEU A 76 -11.25 1.63 5.93
CA LEU A 76 -11.91 1.56 4.61
C LEU A 76 -13.25 2.28 4.65
N LEU A 77 -14.02 2.08 5.73
CA LEU A 77 -15.32 2.72 5.91
C LEU A 77 -15.22 4.23 6.07
N ASN A 78 -14.17 4.74 6.74
CA ASN A 78 -13.90 6.17 6.80
C ASN A 78 -13.75 6.78 5.40
N GLN A 79 -13.00 6.10 4.53
CA GLN A 79 -12.86 6.56 3.16
C GLN A 79 -14.20 6.48 2.41
N PHE A 80 -15.03 5.46 2.65
CA PHE A 80 -16.37 5.37 2.04
C PHE A 80 -17.24 6.56 2.44
N PHE A 81 -17.26 6.87 3.73
CA PHE A 81 -17.97 8.02 4.27
C PHE A 81 -17.47 9.33 3.67
N ALA A 82 -16.15 9.49 3.51
CA ALA A 82 -15.59 10.68 2.86
C ALA A 82 -16.00 10.81 1.38
N LEU A 83 -16.10 9.71 0.62
CA LEU A 83 -16.62 9.77 -0.75
C LEU A 83 -18.11 10.11 -0.78
N GLN A 84 -18.91 9.62 0.18
CA GLN A 84 -20.30 10.04 0.33
C GLN A 84 -20.40 11.53 0.64
N TRP A 85 -19.51 12.05 1.49
CA TRP A 85 -19.39 13.49 1.75
C TRP A 85 -19.05 14.26 0.47
N VAL A 86 -18.07 13.79 -0.32
CA VAL A 86 -17.74 14.41 -1.61
C VAL A 86 -18.96 14.46 -2.52
N GLN A 87 -19.67 13.35 -2.67
CA GLN A 87 -20.90 13.29 -3.48
C GLN A 87 -21.99 14.24 -2.96
N ALA A 88 -22.10 14.44 -1.66
CA ALA A 88 -23.12 15.31 -1.07
C ALA A 88 -22.77 16.81 -1.14
N TYR A 89 -21.49 17.17 -1.07
CA TYR A 89 -21.08 18.55 -0.77
C TYR A 89 -20.10 19.19 -1.76
N ILE A 90 -19.44 18.43 -2.64
CA ILE A 90 -18.37 19.01 -3.48
C ILE A 90 -18.87 20.08 -4.45
N ASN A 91 -20.16 20.06 -4.80
CA ASN A 91 -20.79 21.11 -5.60
C ASN A 91 -20.76 22.49 -4.93
N ARG A 92 -20.74 22.56 -3.59
CA ARG A 92 -20.58 23.81 -2.84
C ARG A 92 -19.20 24.44 -3.05
N PHE A 93 -18.23 23.64 -3.47
CA PHE A 93 -16.86 24.06 -3.77
C PHE A 93 -16.60 24.17 -5.28
N GLY A 94 -17.67 24.16 -6.09
CA GLY A 94 -17.58 24.25 -7.54
C GLY A 94 -17.28 22.93 -8.24
N GLY A 95 -17.27 21.79 -7.53
CA GLY A 95 -17.02 20.47 -8.10
C GLY A 95 -18.26 19.81 -8.69
N ASN A 96 -18.07 19.01 -9.74
CA ASN A 96 -19.10 18.20 -10.37
C ASN A 96 -19.10 16.78 -9.77
N VAL A 97 -20.17 16.45 -9.06
CA VAL A 97 -20.38 15.14 -8.40
C VAL A 97 -20.36 13.95 -9.39
N SER A 98 -20.73 14.20 -10.65
CA SER A 98 -20.71 13.19 -11.72
C SER A 98 -19.32 13.00 -12.35
N MET A 99 -18.34 13.84 -12.01
CA MET A 99 -16.97 13.81 -12.53
C MET A 99 -15.92 13.65 -11.42
N VAL A 100 -16.23 12.79 -10.45
CA VAL A 100 -15.31 12.45 -9.35
C VAL A 100 -14.33 11.37 -9.77
N THR A 101 -13.03 11.64 -9.64
CA THR A 101 -11.93 10.72 -9.87
C THR A 101 -11.23 10.43 -8.55
N ILE A 102 -11.18 9.16 -8.12
CA ILE A 102 -10.36 8.77 -6.96
C ILE A 102 -8.94 8.42 -7.40
N SER A 103 -7.94 8.75 -6.60
CA SER A 103 -6.54 8.55 -6.92
C SER A 103 -5.72 8.17 -5.71
N GLY A 104 -4.68 7.37 -5.91
CA GLY A 104 -3.75 7.00 -4.86
C GLY A 104 -2.52 6.26 -5.40
N GLU A 105 -1.43 6.37 -4.65
CA GLU A 105 -0.16 5.68 -4.90
C GLU A 105 0.15 4.66 -3.78
N SER A 106 0.79 3.53 -4.11
CA SER A 106 1.19 2.48 -3.15
C SER A 106 -0.01 1.85 -2.43
N ALA A 107 0.02 1.79 -1.09
CA ALA A 107 -1.12 1.38 -0.25
C ALA A 107 -2.40 2.13 -0.61
N ARG A 108 -2.30 3.38 -1.06
CA ARG A 108 -3.45 4.18 -1.51
C ARG A 108 -3.97 3.72 -2.87
N GLY A 109 -3.08 3.33 -3.79
CA GLY A 109 -3.46 2.68 -5.05
C GLY A 109 -4.16 1.35 -4.78
N GLY A 110 -3.69 0.59 -3.77
CA GLY A 110 -4.38 -0.60 -3.26
C GLY A 110 -5.77 -0.30 -2.71
N LEU A 111 -5.93 0.83 -2.00
CA LEU A 111 -7.25 1.29 -1.54
C LEU A 111 -8.18 1.69 -2.70
N VAL A 112 -7.66 2.36 -3.73
CA VAL A 112 -8.41 2.63 -4.97
C VAL A 112 -8.88 1.30 -5.59
N MET A 113 -8.00 0.30 -5.67
CA MET A 113 -8.34 -1.04 -6.15
C MET A 113 -9.45 -1.70 -5.30
N LEU A 114 -9.33 -1.66 -3.96
CA LEU A 114 -10.35 -2.19 -3.05
C LEU A 114 -11.71 -1.48 -3.21
N LYS A 115 -11.71 -0.17 -3.45
CA LYS A 115 -12.94 0.58 -3.74
C LYS A 115 -13.55 0.23 -5.08
N GLY A 116 -12.72 -0.04 -6.08
CA GLY A 116 -13.15 -0.63 -7.35
C GLY A 116 -13.91 -1.92 -7.13
N MET A 117 -13.39 -2.83 -6.30
CA MET A 117 -13.99 -4.16 -6.06
C MET A 117 -15.12 -4.16 -5.02
N ALA A 118 -15.31 -3.07 -4.28
CA ALA A 118 -16.22 -3.04 -3.15
C ALA A 118 -17.66 -3.41 -3.54
N TYR A 119 -18.29 -4.23 -2.69
CA TYR A 119 -19.63 -4.77 -2.91
C TYR A 119 -19.79 -5.45 -4.28
N GLY A 120 -18.72 -6.09 -4.78
CA GLY A 120 -18.71 -6.78 -6.07
C GLY A 120 -18.95 -5.88 -7.28
N GLY A 121 -18.65 -4.57 -7.16
CA GLY A 121 -18.85 -3.60 -8.23
C GLY A 121 -20.28 -3.08 -8.37
N SER A 122 -21.17 -3.40 -7.42
CA SER A 122 -22.58 -3.02 -7.46
C SER A 122 -22.87 -1.53 -7.23
N LEU A 123 -21.90 -0.76 -6.73
CA LEU A 123 -22.06 0.68 -6.54
C LEU A 123 -22.02 1.46 -7.87
N GLY A 124 -21.50 0.85 -8.94
CA GLY A 124 -21.38 1.51 -10.24
C GLY A 124 -20.60 2.82 -10.11
N VAL A 125 -21.21 3.94 -10.52
CA VAL A 125 -20.60 5.29 -10.44
C VAL A 125 -21.07 6.12 -9.24
N ALA A 126 -21.77 5.53 -8.28
CA ALA A 126 -22.43 6.27 -7.20
C ALA A 126 -21.46 7.08 -6.32
N LEU A 127 -20.20 6.65 -6.21
CA LEU A 127 -19.19 7.33 -5.38
C LEU A 127 -18.09 8.00 -6.20
N PHE A 128 -17.75 7.45 -7.35
CA PHE A 128 -16.76 8.00 -8.26
C PHE A 128 -17.02 7.50 -9.68
N HIS A 129 -16.66 8.33 -10.66
CA HIS A 129 -16.75 8.01 -12.07
C HIS A 129 -15.46 7.35 -12.58
N SER A 130 -14.30 7.85 -12.15
CA SER A 130 -13.00 7.41 -12.65
C SER A 130 -12.03 7.08 -11.50
N ALA A 131 -11.01 6.29 -11.79
CA ALA A 131 -10.00 5.87 -10.82
C ALA A 131 -8.58 6.00 -11.39
N ILE A 132 -7.63 6.41 -10.55
CA ILE A 132 -6.20 6.40 -10.82
C ILE A 132 -5.51 5.56 -9.74
N ALA A 133 -4.93 4.43 -10.10
CA ALA A 133 -4.23 3.54 -9.18
C ALA A 133 -2.76 3.43 -9.56
N ALA A 134 -1.92 4.27 -8.96
CA ALA A 134 -0.48 4.21 -9.12
C ALA A 134 0.11 3.17 -8.16
N SER A 135 0.88 2.22 -8.69
CA SER A 135 1.54 1.15 -7.92
C SER A 135 0.60 0.50 -6.87
N PRO A 136 -0.56 -0.05 -7.27
CA PRO A 136 -1.54 -0.54 -6.30
C PRO A 136 -0.94 -1.66 -5.44
N TYR A 137 -0.71 -1.35 -4.16
CA TYR A 137 -0.13 -2.27 -3.20
C TYR A 137 -1.20 -3.20 -2.64
N LEU A 138 -1.16 -4.47 -3.05
CA LEU A 138 -2.08 -5.50 -2.57
C LEU A 138 -1.29 -6.65 -1.91
N PRO A 139 -0.85 -6.49 -0.65
CA PRO A 139 -0.25 -7.59 0.09
C PRO A 139 -1.31 -8.65 0.38
N ARG A 140 -0.85 -9.82 0.85
CA ARG A 140 -1.73 -10.90 1.28
C ARG A 140 -2.83 -10.36 2.20
N GLN A 141 -4.07 -10.56 1.79
CA GLN A 141 -5.22 -10.18 2.58
C GLN A 141 -5.67 -11.37 3.44
N TYR A 142 -5.81 -11.14 4.74
CA TYR A 142 -6.31 -12.15 5.67
C TYR A 142 -7.82 -12.01 5.89
N ALA A 143 -8.50 -13.12 6.14
CA ALA A 143 -9.82 -13.05 6.76
C ALA A 143 -9.66 -12.61 8.23
N TYR A 144 -10.61 -11.86 8.78
CA TYR A 144 -10.46 -11.29 10.12
C TYR A 144 -10.44 -12.34 11.25
N ASP A 145 -10.96 -13.53 10.98
CA ASP A 145 -11.23 -14.63 11.93
C ASP A 145 -10.17 -15.74 11.91
N VAL A 146 -9.08 -15.57 11.13
CA VAL A 146 -8.00 -16.56 11.09
C VAL A 146 -6.88 -16.23 12.08
N LEU A 147 -5.98 -17.19 12.26
CA LEU A 147 -4.93 -17.15 13.28
C LEU A 147 -4.07 -15.88 13.22
N SER A 148 -3.66 -15.45 12.02
CA SER A 148 -2.70 -14.34 11.86
C SER A 148 -3.25 -12.99 12.39
N PRO A 149 -4.42 -12.49 11.94
CA PRO A 149 -5.02 -11.29 12.53
C PRO A 149 -5.36 -11.46 14.02
N THR A 150 -5.84 -12.63 14.43
CA THR A 150 -6.16 -12.92 15.84
C THR A 150 -4.93 -12.81 16.75
N GLN A 151 -3.78 -13.34 16.33
CA GLN A 151 -2.52 -13.20 17.06
C GLN A 151 -2.03 -11.76 17.12
N THR A 152 -2.21 -11.00 16.04
CA THR A 152 -1.85 -9.57 16.00
C THR A 152 -2.76 -8.75 16.93
N TYR A 153 -4.06 -9.07 16.99
CA TYR A 153 -5.01 -8.49 17.94
C TYR A 153 -4.63 -8.79 19.40
N GLN A 154 -4.31 -10.04 19.72
CA GLN A 154 -3.89 -10.44 21.06
C GLN A 154 -2.59 -9.75 21.47
N ALA A 155 -1.58 -9.73 20.60
CA ALA A 155 -0.32 -9.03 20.88
C ALA A 155 -0.55 -7.53 21.12
N PHE A 156 -1.44 -6.90 20.35
CA PHE A 156 -1.81 -5.51 20.56
C PHE A 156 -2.46 -5.28 21.93
N ALA A 157 -3.42 -6.13 22.31
CA ALA A 157 -4.05 -6.09 23.62
C ALA A 157 -3.04 -6.29 24.77
N ASP A 158 -2.14 -7.25 24.63
CA ASP A 158 -1.08 -7.52 25.63
C ASP A 158 -0.15 -6.31 25.81
N HIS A 159 0.30 -5.71 24.71
CA HIS A 159 1.14 -4.51 24.74
C HIS A 159 0.40 -3.28 25.28
N ALA A 160 -0.92 -3.17 25.04
CA ALA A 160 -1.79 -2.16 25.64
C ALA A 160 -2.14 -2.45 27.12
N ARG A 161 -1.63 -3.54 27.70
CA ARG A 161 -1.91 -3.98 29.07
C ARG A 161 -3.40 -4.23 29.28
N CYS A 162 -4.04 -4.90 28.32
CA CYS A 162 -5.38 -5.42 28.45
C CYS A 162 -5.34 -6.90 28.81
N ARG A 163 -6.08 -7.28 29.84
CA ARG A 163 -6.20 -8.65 30.36
C ARG A 163 -7.66 -8.98 30.61
N ILE A 164 -7.99 -10.26 30.50
CA ILE A 164 -9.30 -10.78 30.89
C ILE A 164 -9.17 -11.26 32.34
N ASP A 165 -9.50 -10.40 33.29
CA ASP A 165 -9.41 -10.72 34.72
C ASP A 165 -10.75 -11.25 35.27
N SER A 166 -11.83 -11.21 34.47
CA SER A 166 -13.15 -11.74 34.81
C SER A 166 -13.94 -12.14 33.55
N ALA A 167 -14.94 -13.02 33.70
CA ALA A 167 -15.79 -13.49 32.60
C ALA A 167 -16.62 -12.38 31.92
N SER A 168 -16.79 -11.22 32.58
CA SER A 168 -17.51 -10.06 32.05
C SER A 168 -16.62 -9.09 31.27
N GLN A 169 -15.30 -9.23 31.33
CA GLN A 169 -14.36 -8.29 30.71
C GLN A 169 -13.92 -8.79 29.34
N SER A 170 -14.07 -7.94 28.33
CA SER A 170 -13.64 -8.22 26.97
C SER A 170 -12.33 -7.47 26.66
N LEU A 171 -11.45 -8.06 25.84
CA LEU A 171 -10.21 -7.37 25.45
C LEU A 171 -10.54 -6.11 24.65
N PHE A 172 -11.61 -6.16 23.86
CA PHE A 172 -12.07 -5.03 23.06
C PHE A 172 -12.49 -3.85 23.94
N ASP A 173 -13.31 -4.07 24.97
CA ASP A 173 -13.76 -2.98 25.85
C ASP A 173 -12.58 -2.39 26.62
N CYS A 174 -11.62 -3.23 27.03
CA CYS A 174 -10.39 -2.74 27.63
C CYS A 174 -9.59 -1.85 26.67
N LEU A 175 -9.40 -2.27 25.41
CA LEU A 175 -8.67 -1.50 24.40
C LEU A 175 -9.32 -0.14 24.15
N VAL A 176 -10.65 -0.09 24.05
CA VAL A 176 -11.42 1.16 23.87
C VAL A 176 -11.27 2.10 25.09
N SER A 177 -11.02 1.56 26.29
CA SER A 177 -10.84 2.37 27.49
C SER A 177 -9.43 2.96 27.67
N LYS A 178 -8.45 2.54 26.85
CA LYS A 178 -7.06 3.01 26.97
C LYS A 178 -6.89 4.40 26.38
N ASP A 179 -5.95 5.15 26.94
CA ASP A 179 -5.53 6.42 26.35
C ASP A 179 -4.77 6.21 25.04
N THR A 180 -4.82 7.23 24.17
CA THR A 180 -4.20 7.22 22.85
C THR A 180 -2.72 6.88 22.87
N ALA A 181 -1.95 7.41 23.84
CA ALA A 181 -0.50 7.21 23.91
C ALA A 181 -0.15 5.74 24.21
N THR A 182 -0.91 5.10 25.10
CA THR A 182 -0.79 3.66 25.36
C THR A 182 -1.03 2.84 24.10
N LEU A 183 -2.10 3.13 23.36
CA LEU A 183 -2.44 2.42 22.13
C LEU A 183 -1.42 2.67 21.00
N GLN A 184 -0.92 3.90 20.87
CA GLN A 184 0.12 4.24 19.89
C GLN A 184 1.44 3.49 20.19
N ASN A 185 1.87 3.43 21.44
CA ASN A 185 3.08 2.71 21.82
C ASN A 185 2.94 1.20 21.61
N ALA A 186 1.77 0.63 21.93
CA ALA A 186 1.45 -0.76 21.62
C ALA A 186 1.47 -1.02 20.10
N SER A 187 0.89 -0.12 19.31
CA SER A 187 0.88 -0.20 17.85
C SER A 187 2.30 -0.17 17.27
N ALA A 188 3.14 0.74 17.73
CA ALA A 188 4.53 0.87 17.29
C ALA A 188 5.31 -0.42 17.57
N THR A 189 5.14 -0.98 18.77
CA THR A 189 5.81 -2.22 19.19
C THR A 189 5.39 -3.41 18.32
N VAL A 190 4.09 -3.60 18.09
CA VAL A 190 3.58 -4.70 17.26
C VAL A 190 4.00 -4.53 15.80
N THR A 191 3.94 -3.30 15.28
CA THR A 191 4.27 -3.01 13.88
C THR A 191 5.76 -3.22 13.59
N ALA A 192 6.65 -2.90 14.54
CA ALA A 192 8.10 -3.03 14.36
C ALA A 192 8.58 -4.47 14.09
N ILE A 193 7.80 -5.49 14.48
CA ILE A 193 8.18 -6.90 14.39
C ILE A 193 7.31 -7.71 13.42
N LYS A 194 6.35 -7.06 12.73
CA LYS A 194 5.40 -7.71 11.83
C LYS A 194 5.68 -7.32 10.37
N PRO A 195 5.37 -8.20 9.40
CA PRO A 195 5.45 -7.84 7.99
C PRO A 195 4.46 -6.74 7.63
N TYR A 196 4.72 -6.03 6.53
CA TYR A 196 3.80 -5.02 6.00
C TYR A 196 2.40 -5.60 5.74
N GLY A 197 1.37 -4.79 5.99
CA GLY A 197 -0.03 -5.20 5.82
C GLY A 197 -0.61 -6.06 6.95
N ALA A 198 0.15 -6.34 8.03
CA ALA A 198 -0.28 -7.22 9.12
C ALA A 198 -1.58 -6.80 9.86
N TRP A 199 -2.00 -5.55 9.72
CA TRP A 199 -3.27 -5.08 10.27
C TRP A 199 -4.44 -5.34 9.32
N ALA A 200 -4.27 -5.17 8.01
CA ALA A 200 -5.38 -5.22 7.07
C ALA A 200 -5.98 -6.64 6.93
N SER A 201 -7.31 -6.73 7.03
CA SER A 201 -8.05 -7.98 6.79
C SER A 201 -9.14 -7.74 5.74
N CYS A 202 -9.03 -8.30 4.55
CA CYS A 202 -10.07 -8.20 3.53
C CYS A 202 -10.20 -9.52 2.77
N ARG A 203 -11.35 -10.20 2.83
CA ARG A 203 -11.64 -11.26 1.85
C ARG A 203 -12.06 -10.59 0.53
N SER A 204 -11.11 -10.00 -0.19
CA SER A 204 -11.35 -9.54 -1.55
C SER A 204 -11.39 -10.75 -2.48
N GLN A 205 -12.56 -11.07 -3.04
CA GLN A 205 -12.64 -12.05 -4.12
C GLN A 205 -12.28 -11.36 -5.44
N MET A 206 -11.09 -11.66 -5.97
CA MET A 206 -10.77 -11.34 -7.36
C MET A 206 -11.69 -12.18 -8.25
N GLY A 207 -12.63 -11.52 -8.94
CA GLY A 207 -13.66 -12.20 -9.77
C GLY A 207 -15.04 -11.54 -9.77
N GLY A 208 -15.27 -10.51 -8.94
CA GLY A 208 -16.46 -9.66 -8.98
C GLY A 208 -16.36 -8.52 -10.00
N GLY A 209 -17.46 -7.79 -10.22
CA GLY A 209 -17.47 -6.57 -11.02
C GLY A 209 -16.67 -5.43 -10.37
N VAL A 210 -16.44 -4.37 -11.15
CA VAL A 210 -15.78 -3.15 -10.66
C VAL A 210 -16.71 -1.93 -10.70
N ASN A 211 -16.62 -1.11 -9.66
CA ASN A 211 -17.19 0.23 -9.58
C ASN A 211 -16.42 1.20 -10.48
N GLY A 212 -17.00 2.33 -10.85
CA GLY A 212 -16.40 3.28 -11.78
C GLY A 212 -16.48 2.85 -13.26
N ARG A 213 -16.12 3.79 -14.14
CA ARG A 213 -16.15 3.66 -15.60
C ARG A 213 -14.77 3.66 -16.22
N ASN A 214 -13.90 4.54 -15.74
CA ASN A 214 -12.59 4.77 -16.32
C ASN A 214 -11.48 4.48 -15.31
N LEU A 215 -10.41 3.86 -15.77
CA LEU A 215 -9.24 3.56 -14.96
C LEU A 215 -7.95 3.99 -15.67
N LEU A 216 -7.09 4.68 -14.94
CA LEU A 216 -5.66 4.74 -15.24
C LEU A 216 -4.93 3.98 -14.13
N VAL A 217 -4.17 2.95 -14.47
CA VAL A 217 -3.41 2.15 -13.49
C VAL A 217 -1.97 2.02 -13.93
N GLY A 218 -1.03 1.98 -13.02
CA GLY A 218 0.35 1.72 -13.39
C GLY A 218 1.20 1.21 -12.25
N ASN A 219 2.47 1.01 -12.58
CA ASN A 219 3.49 0.61 -11.63
C ASN A 219 4.82 1.25 -12.04
N ASN A 220 5.72 1.36 -11.10
CA ASN A 220 7.10 1.70 -11.33
C ASN A 220 7.85 0.47 -11.89
N ALA A 221 8.89 0.71 -12.67
CA ALA A 221 9.71 -0.34 -13.27
C ALA A 221 10.44 -1.21 -12.23
N ASN A 222 10.67 -0.70 -11.02
CA ASN A 222 11.38 -1.40 -9.96
C ASN A 222 10.65 -1.24 -8.61
N GLU A 223 9.53 -1.95 -8.44
CA GLU A 223 8.74 -1.87 -7.20
C GLU A 223 9.42 -2.56 -6.02
N GLY A 224 10.04 -3.72 -6.26
CA GLY A 224 10.53 -4.63 -5.23
C GLY A 224 11.62 -4.11 -4.28
N PRO A 225 12.64 -3.34 -4.72
CA PRO A 225 13.81 -3.03 -3.92
C PRO A 225 13.56 -2.48 -2.51
N LEU A 226 12.53 -1.64 -2.32
CA LEU A 226 12.22 -1.05 -1.01
C LEU A 226 11.53 -2.02 -0.04
N PHE A 227 11.06 -3.18 -0.52
CA PHE A 227 10.21 -4.09 0.24
C PHE A 227 10.82 -5.48 0.44
N THR A 228 11.98 -5.73 -0.14
CA THR A 228 12.63 -7.03 -0.08
C THR A 228 13.90 -6.99 0.80
N PRO A 229 14.16 -8.03 1.62
CA PRO A 229 15.38 -8.08 2.40
C PRO A 229 16.63 -8.06 1.52
N PRO A 230 17.64 -7.22 1.83
CA PRO A 230 18.85 -7.10 1.01
C PRO A 230 19.85 -8.24 1.23
N ASN A 231 19.54 -9.19 2.12
CA ASN A 231 20.46 -10.26 2.55
C ASN A 231 20.08 -11.66 2.06
N ILE A 232 19.08 -11.79 1.19
CA ILE A 232 18.69 -13.08 0.61
C ILE A 232 19.60 -13.35 -0.60
N THR A 233 20.64 -14.15 -0.36
CA THR A 233 21.72 -14.37 -1.33
C THR A 233 21.92 -15.82 -1.74
N THR A 234 21.11 -16.75 -1.22
CA THR A 234 21.15 -18.18 -1.58
C THR A 234 19.76 -18.70 -1.89
N GLU A 235 19.65 -19.72 -2.76
CA GLU A 235 18.34 -20.32 -3.06
C GLU A 235 17.62 -20.88 -1.81
N PRO A 236 18.28 -21.56 -0.85
CA PRO A 236 17.63 -21.96 0.40
C PRO A 236 17.07 -20.78 1.21
N SER A 237 17.78 -19.64 1.25
CA SER A 237 17.28 -18.43 1.91
C SER A 237 16.10 -17.79 1.17
N LEU A 238 16.10 -17.85 -0.17
CA LEU A 238 14.99 -17.41 -1.02
C LEU A 238 13.74 -18.28 -0.78
N ARG A 239 13.89 -19.61 -0.77
CA ARG A 239 12.80 -20.56 -0.46
C ARG A 239 12.24 -20.32 0.94
N THR A 240 13.11 -20.14 1.92
CA THR A 240 12.70 -19.81 3.30
C THR A 240 11.89 -18.51 3.33
N TRP A 241 12.33 -17.48 2.60
CA TRP A 241 11.60 -16.22 2.49
C TRP A 241 10.25 -16.40 1.76
N LEU A 242 10.18 -17.23 0.71
CA LEU A 242 8.95 -17.54 0.00
C LEU A 242 7.93 -18.24 0.91
N HIS A 243 8.31 -19.26 1.67
CA HIS A 243 7.39 -19.88 2.63
C HIS A 243 6.97 -18.94 3.76
N ARG A 244 7.80 -17.96 4.14
CA ARG A 244 7.36 -16.92 5.10
C ARG A 244 6.36 -15.96 4.48
N THR A 245 6.56 -15.60 3.21
CA THR A 245 5.71 -14.64 2.48
C THR A 245 4.40 -15.28 2.02
N LEU A 246 4.46 -16.56 1.64
CA LEU A 246 3.39 -17.40 1.09
C LEU A 246 3.33 -18.74 1.85
N PRO A 247 2.90 -18.75 3.11
CA PRO A 247 2.95 -19.95 3.95
C PRO A 247 1.97 -21.06 3.54
N GLU A 248 1.03 -20.78 2.64
CA GLU A 248 0.13 -21.79 2.06
C GLU A 248 0.76 -22.51 0.86
N PHE A 249 1.87 -21.99 0.32
CA PHE A 249 2.55 -22.64 -0.81
C PHE A 249 3.24 -23.90 -0.31
N SER A 250 2.91 -25.02 -0.94
CA SER A 250 3.69 -26.25 -0.81
C SER A 250 5.08 -26.08 -1.43
N ASP A 251 6.00 -27.00 -1.14
CA ASP A 251 7.30 -27.03 -1.82
C ASP A 251 7.16 -27.11 -3.34
N GLU A 252 6.13 -27.83 -3.83
CA GLU A 252 5.82 -27.92 -5.26
C GLU A 252 5.36 -26.58 -5.85
N ASP A 253 4.56 -25.80 -5.11
CA ASP A 253 4.13 -24.47 -5.53
C ASP A 253 5.30 -23.49 -5.56
N VAL A 254 6.19 -23.57 -4.58
CA VAL A 254 7.45 -22.80 -4.57
C VAL A 254 8.32 -23.20 -5.76
N ASP A 255 8.49 -24.50 -6.04
CA ASP A 255 9.23 -24.97 -7.21
C ASP A 255 8.60 -24.47 -8.51
N ARG A 256 7.26 -24.48 -8.60
CA ARG A 256 6.53 -23.96 -9.76
C ARG A 256 6.76 -22.47 -9.94
N ALA A 257 6.70 -21.68 -8.88
CA ALA A 257 7.00 -20.26 -8.92
C ALA A 257 8.45 -20.02 -9.37
N LEU A 258 9.42 -20.72 -8.78
CA LEU A 258 10.84 -20.55 -9.11
C LEU A 258 11.21 -21.00 -10.53
N ARG A 259 10.40 -21.85 -11.19
CA ARG A 259 10.56 -22.15 -12.63
C ARG A 259 10.32 -20.94 -13.52
N TYR A 260 9.44 -20.02 -13.13
CA TYR A 260 9.21 -18.77 -13.87
C TYR A 260 10.30 -17.74 -13.63
N TYR A 261 10.97 -17.79 -12.48
CA TYR A 261 12.12 -16.95 -12.17
C TYR A 261 13.38 -17.79 -12.09
N PRO A 262 13.89 -18.37 -13.21
CA PRO A 262 15.10 -19.17 -13.16
C PRO A 262 16.28 -18.30 -12.73
N GLY A 263 17.12 -18.82 -11.84
CA GLY A 263 18.36 -18.15 -11.46
C GLY A 263 19.54 -18.67 -12.27
N SER A 264 20.45 -17.78 -12.65
CA SER A 264 21.73 -18.16 -13.25
C SER A 264 22.84 -18.33 -12.20
N ASN A 265 23.68 -19.36 -12.40
CA ASN A 265 24.97 -19.49 -11.70
C ASN A 265 26.09 -18.66 -12.38
N ALA A 266 25.72 -17.77 -13.30
CA ALA A 266 26.66 -17.02 -14.12
C ALA A 266 27.36 -15.94 -13.29
N SER A 267 28.68 -15.83 -13.46
CA SER A 267 29.52 -14.80 -12.82
C SER A 267 29.26 -13.39 -13.37
N SER A 268 28.45 -13.24 -14.42
CA SER A 268 27.95 -11.97 -14.93
C SER A 268 26.51 -12.13 -15.39
N CYS A 269 25.59 -11.34 -14.82
CA CYS A 269 24.22 -11.31 -15.34
C CYS A 269 24.28 -10.56 -16.72
N PRO A 270 23.71 -11.09 -17.83
CA PRO A 270 23.83 -10.51 -19.18
C PRO A 270 23.12 -9.15 -19.31
N GLN A 271 23.73 -8.16 -19.98
CA GLN A 271 23.27 -6.75 -20.07
C GLN A 271 21.87 -6.51 -20.65
N SER A 272 21.28 -7.53 -21.28
CA SER A 272 19.94 -7.45 -21.85
C SER A 272 18.94 -7.95 -20.81
N TYR A 273 18.47 -7.10 -19.89
CA TYR A 273 17.11 -7.03 -19.31
C TYR A 273 17.08 -5.91 -18.24
N GLN A 274 16.78 -4.67 -18.66
CA GLN A 274 16.97 -3.46 -17.84
C GLN A 274 15.74 -3.04 -16.99
N ILE A 275 14.63 -3.79 -17.01
CA ILE A 275 13.33 -3.33 -16.49
C ILE A 275 12.49 -4.55 -16.03
N ALA A 276 11.75 -4.45 -14.91
CA ALA A 276 10.82 -5.49 -14.44
C ALA A 276 9.84 -5.94 -15.54
N THR A 277 9.17 -7.07 -15.31
CA THR A 277 8.22 -7.60 -16.26
C THR A 277 7.25 -6.53 -16.75
N ASN A 278 6.98 -6.56 -18.06
CA ASN A 278 5.82 -5.85 -18.57
C ASN A 278 4.53 -6.57 -18.19
N GLY A 279 4.52 -7.68 -17.45
CA GLY A 279 3.34 -8.40 -16.91
C GLY A 279 2.34 -8.94 -17.94
N ILE A 280 2.61 -8.79 -19.25
CA ILE A 280 1.83 -9.33 -20.36
C ILE A 280 2.48 -10.61 -20.89
N VAL A 281 3.81 -10.67 -20.86
CA VAL A 281 4.59 -11.87 -21.12
C VAL A 281 5.16 -12.34 -19.78
N GLY A 282 5.53 -13.63 -19.67
CA GLY A 282 6.25 -14.15 -18.50
C GLY A 282 7.42 -13.24 -18.10
N PRO A 283 7.93 -13.36 -16.87
CA PRO A 283 8.79 -12.35 -16.26
C PRO A 283 9.97 -11.97 -17.18
N SER A 284 10.02 -10.72 -17.62
CA SER A 284 11.08 -10.22 -18.52
C SER A 284 12.32 -9.73 -17.79
N ALA A 285 12.25 -9.61 -16.46
CA ALA A 285 13.38 -9.42 -15.56
C ALA A 285 13.48 -10.63 -14.64
N LEU A 286 14.50 -11.45 -14.86
CA LEU A 286 14.72 -12.67 -14.08
C LEU A 286 15.83 -12.44 -13.06
N ASP A 287 16.98 -11.95 -13.56
CA ASP A 287 18.24 -11.85 -12.81
C ASP A 287 18.82 -10.42 -12.81
N GLN A 288 18.10 -9.42 -13.34
CA GLN A 288 18.55 -8.02 -13.44
C GLN A 288 17.41 -7.02 -13.26
N SER A 289 17.74 -5.82 -12.79
CA SER A 289 16.88 -4.64 -12.76
C SER A 289 17.70 -3.37 -13.03
N SER A 290 17.06 -2.24 -13.34
CA SER A 290 17.76 -0.95 -13.54
C SER A 290 18.43 -0.40 -12.28
N LEU A 291 18.15 -1.00 -11.13
CA LEU A 291 18.73 -0.69 -9.82
C LEU A 291 19.69 -1.76 -9.32
N ALA A 292 19.69 -2.93 -9.95
CA ALA A 292 20.54 -4.04 -9.54
C ALA A 292 20.99 -4.82 -10.78
N THR A 293 22.27 -4.71 -11.11
CA THR A 293 22.95 -5.64 -12.02
C THR A 293 24.23 -6.07 -11.33
N GLY A 294 24.44 -7.37 -11.10
CA GLY A 294 25.63 -7.79 -10.36
C GLY A 294 25.77 -7.10 -8.97
N GLN A 295 27.01 -6.97 -8.49
CA GLN A 295 27.41 -6.48 -7.16
C GLN A 295 27.44 -4.95 -6.98
N GLN A 296 26.83 -4.15 -7.86
CA GLN A 296 26.81 -2.69 -7.69
C GLN A 296 25.41 -2.12 -7.77
N GLN A 297 24.78 -2.00 -6.60
CA GLN A 297 24.14 -0.76 -6.12
C GLN A 297 23.78 -0.92 -4.62
N HIS A 298 24.80 -0.79 -3.77
CA HIS A 298 24.62 -0.35 -2.38
C HIS A 298 25.71 0.67 -2.05
N ALA A 299 25.87 1.69 -2.89
CA ALA A 299 26.82 2.78 -2.65
C ALA A 299 26.21 3.90 -1.79
N ASN A 300 25.46 3.55 -0.72
CA ASN A 300 25.26 4.46 0.41
C ASN A 300 24.90 3.81 1.76
N VAL A 301 24.74 2.48 1.88
CA VAL A 301 24.47 1.87 3.21
C VAL A 301 25.09 0.48 3.34
N TRP A 302 26.41 0.38 3.50
CA TRP A 302 27.21 -0.79 3.96
C TRP A 302 28.17 -1.43 2.95
N PRO A 303 29.50 -1.40 3.21
CA PRO A 303 30.52 -2.05 2.39
C PRO A 303 30.91 -3.41 2.95
N ARG A 304 30.81 -4.46 2.10
CA ARG A 304 31.60 -5.71 2.05
C ARG A 304 30.68 -6.85 1.63
N PHE A 305 30.94 -7.52 0.50
CA PHE A 305 30.98 -8.97 0.29
C PHE A 305 31.23 -9.23 -1.21
N SER A 306 32.13 -10.15 -1.57
CA SER A 306 32.86 -10.15 -2.84
C SER A 306 32.52 -11.27 -3.82
N ASP A 307 31.36 -11.94 -3.75
CA ASP A 307 31.11 -13.07 -4.67
C ASP A 307 29.91 -12.87 -5.59
N HIS A 308 30.05 -13.34 -6.83
CA HIS A 308 29.20 -12.94 -7.97
C HIS A 308 27.86 -13.70 -8.05
N LEU A 309 27.74 -14.87 -7.42
CA LEU A 309 26.48 -15.61 -7.27
C LEU A 309 25.45 -14.84 -6.41
N HIS A 310 25.90 -13.88 -5.59
CA HIS A 310 25.10 -13.14 -4.62
C HIS A 310 24.16 -12.10 -5.25
N ALA A 311 24.39 -11.70 -6.50
CA ALA A 311 23.71 -10.58 -7.13
C ALA A 311 22.41 -10.94 -7.87
N CYS A 312 22.41 -12.04 -8.62
CA CYS A 312 21.24 -12.38 -9.43
C CYS A 312 20.06 -12.89 -8.54
N LEU A 313 20.33 -13.46 -7.35
CA LEU A 313 19.29 -13.87 -6.38
C LEU A 313 18.52 -12.69 -5.76
N LEU A 314 19.18 -11.56 -5.53
CA LEU A 314 18.52 -10.35 -5.03
C LEU A 314 17.54 -9.78 -6.05
N ALA A 315 17.89 -9.82 -7.35
CA ALA A 315 16.98 -9.42 -8.42
C ALA A 315 15.73 -10.33 -8.49
N ARG A 316 15.89 -11.66 -8.33
CA ARG A 316 14.75 -12.59 -8.26
C ARG A 316 13.79 -12.26 -7.13
N VAL A 317 14.30 -12.03 -5.92
CA VAL A 317 13.47 -11.65 -4.76
C VAL A 317 12.69 -10.37 -5.05
N GLN A 318 13.36 -9.35 -5.58
CA GLN A 318 12.75 -8.07 -5.95
C GLN A 318 11.65 -8.23 -7.00
N ASN A 319 11.92 -8.98 -8.07
CA ASN A 319 10.98 -9.20 -9.17
C ASN A 319 9.77 -10.03 -8.72
N ILE A 320 9.97 -11.10 -7.95
CA ILE A 320 8.88 -11.89 -7.38
C ILE A 320 7.98 -11.02 -6.51
N TYR A 321 8.55 -10.23 -5.60
CA TYR A 321 7.76 -9.38 -4.71
C TYR A 321 7.04 -8.26 -5.48
N ALA A 322 7.72 -7.65 -6.45
CA ALA A 322 7.15 -6.62 -7.33
C ALA A 322 5.92 -7.14 -8.08
N GLU A 323 6.05 -8.31 -8.71
CA GLU A 323 4.97 -8.94 -9.47
C GLU A 323 3.80 -9.34 -8.60
N LEU A 324 4.09 -10.01 -7.48
CA LEU A 324 3.05 -10.47 -6.55
C LEU A 324 2.24 -9.32 -5.97
N THR A 325 2.88 -8.18 -5.67
CA THR A 325 2.30 -7.16 -4.80
C THR A 325 1.87 -5.88 -5.51
N PHE A 326 2.43 -5.59 -6.69
CA PHE A 326 2.18 -4.34 -7.42
C PHE A 326 1.86 -4.57 -8.90
N VAL A 327 2.74 -5.27 -9.63
CA VAL A 327 2.64 -5.35 -11.10
C VAL A 327 1.45 -6.21 -11.52
N CYS A 328 1.32 -7.45 -11.04
CA CYS A 328 0.19 -8.31 -11.40
C CYS A 328 -1.16 -7.75 -10.89
N PRO A 329 -1.28 -7.20 -9.66
CA PRO A 329 -2.48 -6.48 -9.24
C PRO A 329 -2.86 -5.33 -10.19
N SER A 330 -1.88 -4.58 -10.69
CA SER A 330 -2.13 -3.49 -11.64
C SER A 330 -2.65 -3.99 -13.00
N TYR A 331 -2.15 -5.15 -13.47
CA TYR A 331 -2.63 -5.81 -14.69
C TYR A 331 -4.05 -6.33 -14.54
N TRP A 332 -4.29 -7.05 -13.44
CA TRP A 332 -5.62 -7.55 -13.12
C TRP A 332 -6.64 -6.41 -13.06
N LEU A 333 -6.28 -5.27 -12.45
CA LEU A 333 -7.18 -4.13 -12.36
C LEU A 333 -7.47 -3.50 -13.74
N ALA A 334 -6.46 -3.40 -14.61
CA ALA A 334 -6.63 -2.93 -15.99
C ALA A 334 -7.57 -3.85 -16.77
N GLU A 335 -7.41 -5.16 -16.65
CA GLU A 335 -8.24 -6.16 -17.32
C GLU A 335 -9.69 -6.08 -16.82
N ALA A 336 -9.89 -5.99 -15.50
CA ALA A 336 -11.22 -5.89 -14.90
C ALA A 336 -12.03 -4.68 -15.42
N TYR A 337 -11.37 -3.55 -15.65
CA TYR A 337 -11.97 -2.33 -16.24
C TYR A 337 -11.98 -2.32 -17.78
N SER A 338 -11.40 -3.30 -18.45
CA SER A 338 -11.44 -3.40 -19.92
C SER A 338 -12.71 -4.09 -20.43
N SER A 339 -13.57 -4.58 -19.52
CA SER A 339 -14.82 -5.26 -19.86
C SER A 339 -16.05 -4.34 -19.79
N GLN A 340 -17.13 -4.72 -20.50
CA GLN A 340 -18.49 -4.16 -20.34
C GLN A 340 -18.61 -2.63 -20.56
N GLY A 341 -17.99 -2.08 -21.60
CA GLY A 341 -18.13 -0.66 -21.96
C GLY A 341 -17.45 0.30 -20.98
N ARG A 342 -16.45 -0.18 -20.25
CA ARG A 342 -15.52 0.61 -19.43
C ARG A 342 -14.22 0.86 -20.21
N THR A 343 -13.40 1.76 -19.71
CA THR A 343 -12.10 2.08 -20.34
C THR A 343 -10.98 2.00 -19.32
N ALA A 344 -9.93 1.27 -19.67
CA ALA A 344 -8.73 1.17 -18.87
C ALA A 344 -7.49 1.54 -19.69
N TYR A 345 -6.59 2.30 -19.07
CA TYR A 345 -5.25 2.53 -19.56
C TYR A 345 -4.26 2.07 -18.52
N LYS A 346 -3.20 1.40 -18.98
CA LYS A 346 -2.11 0.98 -18.14
C LYS A 346 -0.81 1.66 -18.55
N TYR A 347 -0.05 2.15 -17.57
CA TYR A 347 1.30 2.65 -17.79
C TYR A 347 2.32 1.87 -16.96
N GLN A 348 3.59 2.04 -17.34
CA GLN A 348 4.74 1.70 -16.53
C GLN A 348 5.69 2.89 -16.48
N PHE A 349 6.08 3.31 -15.27
CA PHE A 349 7.06 4.37 -15.09
C PHE A 349 8.48 3.79 -15.09
N SER A 350 9.25 4.09 -16.13
CA SER A 350 10.59 3.51 -16.35
C SER A 350 11.71 4.56 -16.36
N ALA A 351 11.44 5.81 -15.98
CA ALA A 351 12.51 6.80 -15.84
C ALA A 351 13.40 6.41 -14.65
N LEU A 352 14.69 6.23 -14.90
CA LEU A 352 15.67 5.77 -13.90
C LEU A 352 15.70 6.72 -12.69
N PRO A 353 15.70 6.19 -11.44
CA PRO A 353 15.82 4.77 -11.07
C PRO A 353 14.52 3.95 -11.18
N GLY A 354 13.36 4.59 -11.37
CA GLY A 354 12.07 3.91 -11.51
C GLY A 354 11.72 3.05 -10.30
N THR A 355 12.17 3.41 -9.09
CA THR A 355 11.76 2.76 -7.84
C THR A 355 10.30 3.05 -7.53
N HIS A 356 9.70 2.23 -6.67
CA HIS A 356 8.42 2.54 -6.04
C HIS A 356 8.30 4.03 -5.63
N ALA A 357 7.15 4.63 -5.93
CA ALA A 357 6.82 6.05 -5.72
C ALA A 357 7.62 7.10 -6.52
N SER A 358 8.53 6.70 -7.43
CA SER A 358 9.31 7.67 -8.23
C SER A 358 8.45 8.50 -9.18
N ASP A 359 7.34 7.92 -9.63
CA ASP A 359 6.34 8.54 -10.49
C ASP A 359 5.61 9.73 -9.84
N LEU A 360 5.59 9.81 -8.50
CA LEU A 360 5.02 10.96 -7.78
C LEU A 360 5.65 12.30 -8.19
N HIS A 361 6.96 12.33 -8.47
CA HIS A 361 7.64 13.54 -8.92
C HIS A 361 7.21 13.96 -10.34
N ALA A 362 6.83 13.00 -11.18
CA ALA A 362 6.29 13.29 -12.49
C ALA A 362 4.85 13.84 -12.41
N TYR A 363 4.07 13.45 -11.40
CA TYR A 363 2.70 13.94 -11.20
C TYR A 363 2.63 15.30 -10.53
N PHE A 364 3.39 15.50 -9.46
CA PHE A 364 3.26 16.65 -8.56
C PHE A 364 4.44 17.64 -8.65
N GLY A 365 5.43 17.35 -9.49
CA GLY A 365 6.63 18.16 -9.64
C GLY A 365 7.68 17.92 -8.54
N PRO A 366 8.75 18.73 -8.51
CA PRO A 366 9.83 18.60 -7.52
C PRO A 366 9.37 18.79 -6.06
N LEU A 367 10.09 18.21 -5.11
CA LEU A 367 9.84 18.40 -3.68
C LEU A 367 9.87 19.91 -3.33
N GLY A 368 8.75 20.44 -2.85
CA GLY A 368 8.55 21.88 -2.60
C GLY A 368 7.57 22.58 -3.56
N SER A 369 7.20 21.95 -4.69
CA SER A 369 6.08 22.42 -5.55
C SER A 369 4.74 21.77 -5.21
N VAL A 370 4.70 20.97 -4.15
CA VAL A 370 3.48 20.39 -3.59
C VAL A 370 2.62 21.53 -3.02
N PRO A 371 1.43 21.78 -3.57
CA PRO A 371 0.69 23.00 -3.20
C PRO A 371 0.30 23.08 -1.71
N TYR A 372 0.12 24.32 -1.28
CA TYR A 372 -0.14 24.82 0.07
C TYR A 372 -1.12 23.96 0.91
N LEU A 373 -0.68 23.48 2.07
CA LEU A 373 -1.55 22.96 3.14
C LEU A 373 -2.29 24.14 3.79
N GLY A 374 -3.59 24.02 4.06
CA GLY A 374 -4.29 24.99 4.89
C GLY A 374 -3.68 25.07 6.30
N ALA A 375 -3.85 26.21 6.98
CA ALA A 375 -3.22 26.49 8.29
C ALA A 375 -3.46 25.40 9.35
N ASP A 376 -4.58 24.67 9.27
CA ASP A 376 -4.94 23.61 10.20
C ASP A 376 -4.03 22.37 10.13
N LEU A 377 -3.26 22.22 9.04
CA LEU A 377 -2.25 21.18 8.86
C LEU A 377 -0.82 21.72 8.81
N GLN A 378 -0.65 23.04 9.04
CA GLN A 378 0.65 23.72 9.18
C GLN A 378 0.97 24.09 10.62
N ARG A 379 0.25 23.55 11.63
CA ARG A 379 0.74 23.68 13.00
C ARG A 379 2.11 23.00 13.05
N PRO A 380 3.17 23.79 13.29
CA PRO A 380 4.52 23.39 12.94
C PRO A 380 4.91 22.14 13.70
N LEU A 381 5.79 21.37 13.06
CA LEU A 381 6.90 20.70 13.73
C LEU A 381 7.33 21.57 14.93
#